data_AF-A0A0K1E3J8-F1
#
_entry.id   AF-A0A0K1E3J8-F1
#
_cell.length_a   1.000
_cell.length_b   1.000
_cell.length_c   1.000
_cell.angle_alpha   90.00
_cell.angle_beta   90.00
_cell.angle_gamma   90.00
#
_symmetry.space_group_name_H-M   'P 1'
#
loop_
_entity.id
_entity.type
_entity.pdbx_description
1 polymer ?
#
loop_
_entity_poly.entity_id
_entity_poly.type
_entity_poly.pdbx_seq_one_letter_code
_entity_poly.pdbx_strand_id
1 'polypeptide(L)' 'MFVVKCDSCGFVLYSGEDPKTVEAVIKMWGGVCPRCLSPLERRPIRVAVGLRRGR' A
#
# COMPACT_ATOMS: atom_id res chain seq x y z
N MET A 1 12.39 -3.63 -2.31
CA MET A 1 11.41 -3.51 -1.21
C MET A 1 10.25 -2.63 -1.64
N PHE A 2 9.08 -3.26 -1.75
CA PHE A 2 7.82 -2.62 -2.11
C PHE A 2 7.05 -2.27 -0.85
N VAL A 3 6.38 -1.12 -0.87
CA VAL A 3 5.59 -0.64 0.26
C VAL A 3 4.27 -0.10 -0.28
N VAL A 4 3.17 -0.56 0.31
CA VAL A 4 1.84 -0.01 0.05
C VAL A 4 1.37 0.69 1.32
N LYS A 5 0.97 1.95 1.18
CA LYS A 5 0.53 2.78 2.30
C LYS A 5 -0.88 3.29 2.04
N CYS A 6 -1.65 3.45 3.11
CA CYS A 6 -2.88 4.23 3.07
C CYS A 6 -2.54 5.68 2.74
N ASP A 7 -3.20 6.23 1.72
CA ASP A 7 -3.00 7.62 1.32
C ASP A 7 -3.50 8.59 2.41
N SER A 8 -4.63 8.28 3.05
CA SER A 8 -5.26 9.15 4.05
C SER A 8 -4.48 9.28 5.36
N CYS A 9 -3.86 8.19 5.87
CA CYS A 9 -3.23 8.19 7.20
C CYS A 9 -1.79 7.65 7.23
N GLY A 10 -1.24 7.25 6.08
CA GLY A 10 0.13 6.74 5.97
C GLY A 10 0.36 5.34 6.55
N PHE A 11 -0.67 4.67 7.06
CA PHE A 11 -0.55 3.30 7.59
C PHE A 11 0.01 2.33 6.53
N VAL A 12 0.97 1.50 6.92
CA VAL A 12 1.60 0.54 6.01
C VAL A 12 0.70 -0.69 5.88
N LEU A 13 0.03 -0.80 4.74
CA LEU A 13 -0.87 -1.91 4.43
C LEU A 13 -0.09 -3.16 4.00
N TYR A 14 1.10 -2.97 3.43
CA TYR A 14 2.03 -4.02 3.03
C TYR A 14 3.46 -3.50 2.95
N SER A 15 4.42 -4.33 3.37
CA SER A 15 5.84 -4.14 3.12
C SER A 15 6.52 -5.49 2.87
N GLY A 16 7.31 -5.60 1.82
CA GLY A 16 8.05 -6.83 1.52
C GLY A 16 8.98 -6.70 0.32
N GLU A 17 9.65 -7.80 0.00
CA GLU A 17 10.56 -7.87 -1.15
C GLU A 17 9.82 -8.10 -2.47
N ASP A 18 8.71 -8.84 -2.41
CA ASP A 18 7.86 -9.11 -3.57
C ASP A 18 6.77 -8.05 -3.77
N PRO A 19 6.51 -7.61 -5.00
CA PRO A 19 5.38 -6.73 -5.26
C PRO A 19 4.07 -7.52 -5.17
N LYS A 20 3.16 -7.08 -4.30
CA LYS A 20 1.76 -7.53 -4.32
C LYS A 20 0.91 -6.58 -5.16
N THR A 21 -0.11 -7.12 -5.83
CA THR A 21 -1.12 -6.30 -6.51
C THR A 21 -1.95 -5.53 -5.49
N VAL A 22 -2.48 -4.38 -5.91
CA VAL A 22 -3.31 -3.52 -5.04
C VAL A 22 -4.55 -4.29 -4.58
N GLU A 23 -5.17 -5.10 -5.45
CA GLU A 23 -6.32 -5.93 -5.14
C GLU A 23 -6.03 -6.97 -4.05
N ALA A 24 -4.85 -7.59 -4.10
CA ALA A 24 -4.43 -8.53 -3.07
C ALA A 24 -4.29 -7.82 -1.72
N VAL A 25 -3.71 -6.62 -1.71
CA VAL A 25 -3.57 -5.81 -0.48
C VAL A 25 -4.93 -5.38 0.08
N ILE A 26 -5.85 -4.96 -0.77
CA ILE A 26 -7.23 -4.59 -0.37
C ILE A 26 -7.96 -5.77 0.25
N LYS A 27 -7.86 -6.96 -0.35
CA LYS A 27 -8.49 -8.19 0.16
C LYS A 27 -7.99 -8.57 1.54
N MET A 28 -6.72 -8.31 1.88
CA MET A 28 -6.18 -8.58 3.23
C MET A 28 -6.89 -7.77 4.32
N TRP A 29 -7.42 -6.58 3.97
CA TRP A 29 -8.01 -5.64 4.94
C TRP A 29 -9.52 -5.44 4.75
N GLY A 30 -10.18 -6.26 3.93
CA GLY A 30 -11.63 -6.20 3.75
C GLY A 30 -12.13 -4.91 3.09
N GLY A 31 -11.30 -4.20 2.31
CA GLY A 31 -11.73 -2.99 1.59
C GLY A 31 -11.57 -1.68 2.35
N VAL A 32 -11.12 -1.68 3.60
CA VAL A 32 -10.95 -0.46 4.42
C VAL A 32 -9.60 -0.43 5.12
N CYS A 33 -9.10 0.77 5.41
CA CYS A 33 -7.88 0.91 6.21
C CYS A 33 -8.19 0.51 7.67
N PRO A 34 -7.41 -0.39 8.29
CA PRO A 34 -7.65 -0.82 9.68
C PRO A 34 -7.38 0.30 10.69
N ARG A 35 -6.68 1.36 10.30
CA ARG A 35 -6.28 2.46 11.18
C ARG A 35 -7.26 3.64 11.15
N CYS A 36 -7.60 4.13 9.96
CA CYS A 36 -8.43 5.34 9.80
C CYS A 36 -9.79 5.06 9.17
N LEU A 37 -10.11 3.79 8.86
CA LEU A 37 -11.37 3.36 8.26
C LEU A 37 -11.68 3.96 6.88
N SER A 38 -10.73 4.68 6.28
CA SER A 38 -10.88 5.18 4.90
C SER A 38 -11.04 4.01 3.93
N PRO A 39 -11.92 4.13 2.91
CA PRO A 39 -12.09 3.11 1.89
C PRO A 39 -10.79 2.91 1.11
N LEU A 40 -10.42 1.67 0.86
CA LEU A 40 -9.29 1.33 0.00
C LEU A 40 -9.80 1.13 -1.43
N GLU A 41 -9.31 1.97 -2.34
CA GLU A 41 -9.68 1.91 -3.74
C GLU A 41 -8.74 0.98 -4.53
N ARG A 42 -9.30 0.26 -5.50
CA ARG A 42 -8.53 -0.62 -6.41
C ARG A 42 -7.52 0.16 -7.25
N ARG A 43 -7.82 1.41 -7.55
CA ARG A 43 -6.91 2.30 -8.28
C ARG A 43 -5.96 2.97 -7.28
N PRO A 44 -4.64 2.75 -7.39
CA PRO A 44 -3.69 3.49 -6.58
C PRO A 44 -3.76 4.98 -6.94
N ILE A 45 -3.95 5.83 -5.93
CA ILE A 45 -4.05 7.29 -6.10
C ILE A 45 -2.71 7.85 -6.60
N ARG A 46 -1.58 7.30 -6.12
CA ARG A 46 -0.22 7.71 -6.50
C ARG A 46 0.72 6.51 -6.57
N VAL A 47 1.58 6.50 -7.58
CA VAL A 47 2.70 5.57 -7.70
C VAL A 47 4.00 6.37 -7.73
N ALA A 48 4.93 6.06 -6.83
CA ALA A 48 6.24 6.69 -6.78
C ALA A 48 7.33 5.61 -6.80
N VAL A 49 8.30 5.76 -7.69
CA VAL A 49 9.47 4.87 -7.79
C VAL A 49 10.71 5.67 -7.40
N GLY A 50 11.41 5.21 -6.39
CA GLY A 50 12.67 5.81 -5.94
C GLY A 50 13.82 4.83 -6.07
N LEU A 51 14.93 5.27 -6.68
CA LEU A 51 16.18 4.50 -6.68
C LEU A 51 16.75 4.45 -5.27
N ARG A 52 16.93 3.26 -4.72
CA ARG A 52 17.72 3.08 -3.50
C ARG A 52 19.18 2.87 -3.91
N ARG A 53 20.04 3.86 -3.64
CA ARG A 53 21.50 3.67 -3.75
C ARG A 53 21.91 2.67 -2.68
N GLY A 54 22.36 1.49 -3.11
CA GLY A 54 23.04 0.54 -2.23
C GLY A 54 24.32 1.19 -1.70
N ARG A 55 24.52 1.15 -0.38
CA ARG A 55 25.79 1.44 0.26
C ARG A 55 26.59 0.16 0.35
#